data_AF-A0AAU5M6D4-F1
#
_entry.id   AF-A0AAU5M6D4-F1
#
_cell.length_a   1.000
_cell.length_b   1.000
_cell.length_c   1.000
_cell.angle_alpha   90.00
_cell.angle_beta   90.00
_cell.angle_gamma   90.00
#
_symmetry.space_group_name_H-M   'P 1'
#
loop_
_entity.id
_entity.type
_entity.pdbx_description
1 polymer ?
#
loop_
_entity_poly.entity_id
_entity_poly.type
_entity_poly.pdbx_seq_one_letter_code
_entity_poly.pdbx_strand_id
1 'polypeptide(L)'
;MMIGLLTVAALLGLCVVIWIVRAVHRDDDTARSLLTFACNGLPTGRAAWGQAMLAELGCIEGESARWLFALGGVRAAVAARTVGRLRTLPGLASVLAGVLTCAGLTAAALISHPDLRTSPKIRPFLIVAVVVLTSYAALAVARASDAHPTARSARRLGLLTGAALAVPWFVFAAGWWNLHGAPLILVIATPLVAGVAATRSTGSTHAGVSTATWAGLVAGIAVFVAVAIDGFATADGPYDAGQLSEYAHSGYSSSSAYWMGEDLAESLLLLMIIPCLTISLGIAGAAIANLRGPHHPHR
;
A
#
# COMPACT_ATOMS: atom_id res chain seq x y z
N MET A 1 11.95 -8.84 18.51
CA MET A 1 11.53 -9.46 17.23
C MET A 1 10.92 -8.44 16.27
N MET A 2 10.04 -7.54 16.73
CA MET A 2 9.40 -6.47 15.94
C MET A 2 10.39 -5.55 15.20
N ILE A 3 11.54 -5.25 15.82
CA ILE A 3 12.61 -4.45 15.20
C ILE A 3 13.11 -5.11 13.91
N GLY A 4 13.37 -6.42 13.91
CA GLY A 4 13.94 -7.13 12.75
C GLY A 4 13.01 -7.14 11.52
N LEU A 5 11.69 -7.25 11.74
CA LEU A 5 10.71 -7.24 10.66
C LEU A 5 10.57 -5.84 10.03
N LEU A 6 10.58 -4.80 10.87
CA LEU A 6 10.63 -3.40 10.43
C LEU A 6 11.91 -3.10 9.65
N THR A 7 13.06 -3.65 10.06
CA THR A 7 14.32 -3.46 9.32
C THR A 7 14.27 -4.09 7.94
N VAL A 8 13.71 -5.29 7.80
CA VAL A 8 13.63 -5.97 6.49
C VAL A 8 12.70 -5.22 5.54
N ALA A 9 11.55 -4.76 6.01
CA ALA A 9 10.64 -3.99 5.18
C ALA A 9 11.17 -2.60 4.82
N ALA A 10 11.86 -1.94 5.76
CA ALA A 10 12.58 -0.69 5.49
C ALA A 10 13.69 -0.91 4.46
N LEU A 11 14.44 -2.02 4.53
CA LEU A 11 15.46 -2.39 3.55
C LEU A 11 14.87 -2.66 2.16
N LEU A 12 13.69 -3.29 2.07
CA LEU A 12 13.02 -3.52 0.79
C LEU A 12 12.50 -2.22 0.18
N GLY A 13 11.87 -1.35 0.98
CA GLY A 13 11.47 0.00 0.55
C GLY A 13 12.68 0.83 0.11
N LEU A 14 13.77 0.78 0.88
CA LEU A 14 15.03 1.43 0.56
C LEU A 14 15.64 0.86 -0.73
N CYS A 15 15.59 -0.44 -0.98
CA CYS A 15 16.06 -1.06 -2.22
C CYS A 15 15.26 -0.58 -3.44
N VAL A 16 13.94 -0.43 -3.32
CA VAL A 16 13.09 0.11 -4.40
C VAL A 16 13.41 1.58 -4.65
N VAL A 17 13.56 2.39 -3.59
CA VAL A 17 13.95 3.80 -3.71
C VAL A 17 15.36 3.93 -4.28
N ILE A 18 16.33 3.15 -3.81
CA ILE A 18 17.70 3.10 -4.33
C ILE A 18 17.70 2.65 -5.79
N TRP A 19 16.86 1.69 -6.18
CA TRP A 19 16.74 1.27 -7.58
C TRP A 19 16.20 2.40 -8.46
N ILE A 20 15.17 3.13 -7.99
CA ILE A 20 14.66 4.34 -8.65
C ILE A 20 15.75 5.41 -8.74
N VAL A 21 16.43 5.72 -7.63
CA VAL A 21 17.51 6.73 -7.59
C VAL A 21 18.68 6.33 -8.49
N ARG A 22 19.10 5.06 -8.49
CA ARG A 22 20.19 4.53 -9.35
C ARG A 22 19.80 4.52 -10.82
N ALA A 23 18.53 4.27 -11.14
CA ALA A 23 18.04 4.41 -12.51
C ALA A 23 18.09 5.86 -13.00
N VAL A 24 18.00 6.83 -12.09
CA VAL A 24 18.05 8.27 -12.39
C VAL A 24 19.50 8.82 -12.36
N HIS A 25 20.42 8.22 -11.58
CA HIS A 25 21.83 8.64 -11.44
C HIS A 25 22.77 8.21 -12.57
N ARG A 26 22.27 7.59 -13.65
CA ARG A 26 23.12 7.16 -14.77
C ARG A 26 23.30 8.23 -15.86
N ASP A 27 22.60 9.37 -15.75
CA ASP A 27 22.71 10.54 -16.61
C ASP A 27 23.02 11.80 -15.79
N ASP A 28 23.84 12.71 -16.33
CA ASP A 28 24.27 13.98 -15.71
C ASP A 28 23.11 14.98 -15.45
N ASP A 29 21.88 14.67 -15.90
CA ASP A 29 20.68 15.53 -15.73
C ASP A 29 19.53 14.76 -15.07
N THR A 30 19.71 14.47 -13.77
CA THR A 30 18.76 13.71 -12.92
C THR A 30 17.34 14.31 -12.94
N ALA A 31 17.22 15.65 -12.99
CA ALA A 31 15.94 16.36 -13.05
C ALA A 31 15.21 16.08 -14.38
N ARG A 32 15.94 16.08 -15.50
CA ARG A 32 15.39 15.76 -16.82
C ARG A 32 14.97 14.30 -16.90
N SER A 33 15.79 13.37 -16.45
CA SER A 33 15.46 11.94 -16.47
C SER A 33 14.19 11.62 -15.67
N LEU A 34 14.04 12.24 -14.50
CA LEU A 34 12.83 12.12 -13.69
C LEU A 34 11.58 12.66 -14.41
N LEU A 35 11.69 13.84 -15.03
CA LEU A 35 10.58 14.46 -15.76
C LEU A 35 10.24 13.69 -17.04
N THR A 36 11.23 13.20 -17.79
CA THR A 36 11.04 12.37 -18.98
C THR A 36 10.30 11.08 -18.62
N PHE A 37 10.71 10.42 -17.53
CA PHE A 37 10.02 9.23 -17.03
C PHE A 37 8.55 9.52 -16.73
N ALA A 38 8.24 10.63 -16.07
CA ALA A 38 6.87 11.04 -15.79
C ALA A 38 6.07 11.35 -17.08
N CYS A 39 6.67 12.06 -18.03
CA CYS A 39 6.04 12.48 -19.29
C CYS A 39 5.77 11.30 -20.23
N ASN A 40 6.63 10.27 -20.26
CA ASN A 40 6.40 9.04 -21.01
C ASN A 40 5.14 8.29 -20.57
N GLY A 41 4.62 8.60 -19.37
CA GLY A 41 3.37 8.05 -18.85
C GLY A 41 2.10 8.82 -19.23
N LEU A 42 2.21 9.94 -19.96
CA LEU A 42 1.07 10.76 -20.35
C LEU A 42 0.22 10.06 -21.43
N PRO A 43 -1.12 10.28 -21.44
CA PRO A 43 -1.98 9.85 -22.55
C PRO A 43 -1.51 10.43 -23.88
N THR A 44 -1.74 9.74 -25.00
CA THR A 44 -1.35 10.19 -26.35
C THR A 44 -1.86 11.59 -26.68
N GLY A 45 -3.09 11.94 -26.29
CA GLY A 45 -3.65 13.29 -26.44
C GLY A 45 -2.98 14.39 -25.61
N ARG A 46 -2.04 14.05 -24.71
CA ARG A 46 -1.25 15.00 -23.91
C ARG A 46 0.26 14.86 -24.12
N ALA A 47 0.70 14.12 -25.13
CA ALA A 47 2.14 13.97 -25.44
C ALA A 47 2.82 15.33 -25.70
N ALA A 48 2.13 16.26 -26.37
CA ALA A 48 2.62 17.61 -26.62
C ALA A 48 2.91 18.40 -25.33
N TRP A 49 2.14 18.17 -24.25
CA TRP A 49 2.39 18.81 -22.96
C TRP A 49 3.69 18.31 -22.32
N GLY A 50 3.95 17.00 -22.40
CA GLY A 50 5.20 16.43 -21.89
C GLY A 50 6.43 16.94 -22.64
N GLN A 51 6.31 17.09 -23.97
CA GLN A 51 7.38 17.69 -24.79
C GLN A 51 7.61 19.17 -24.44
N ALA A 52 6.54 19.95 -24.22
CA ALA A 52 6.66 21.34 -23.78
C ALA A 52 7.36 21.45 -22.42
N MET A 53 6.98 20.63 -21.43
CA MET A 53 7.64 20.59 -20.11
C MET A 53 9.14 20.26 -20.22
N LEU A 54 9.50 19.31 -21.08
CA LEU A 54 10.91 18.95 -21.30
C LEU A 54 11.70 20.06 -22.02
N ALA A 55 11.06 20.78 -22.94
CA ALA A 55 11.66 21.93 -23.63
C ALA A 55 11.88 23.12 -22.67
N GLU A 56 10.88 23.43 -21.83
CA GLU A 56 10.97 24.47 -20.79
C GLU A 56 12.07 24.15 -19.78
N LEU A 57 12.16 22.90 -19.30
CA LEU A 57 13.26 22.47 -18.42
C LEU A 57 14.63 22.70 -19.08
N GLY A 58 14.73 22.55 -20.40
CA GLY A 58 15.94 22.82 -21.17
C GLY A 58 16.38 24.30 -21.15
N CYS A 59 15.45 25.22 -20.91
CA CYS A 59 15.71 26.67 -20.87
C CYS A 59 16.00 27.20 -19.46
N ILE A 60 15.78 26.40 -18.41
CA ILE A 60 15.98 26.83 -17.02
C ILE A 60 17.46 26.63 -16.64
N GLU A 61 18.10 27.75 -16.31
CA GLU A 61 19.44 27.79 -15.74
C GLU A 61 19.41 27.60 -14.22
N GLY A 62 20.43 26.94 -13.67
CA GLY A 62 20.56 26.68 -12.23
C GLY A 62 19.92 25.37 -11.77
N GLU A 63 20.69 24.57 -11.06
CA GLU A 63 20.31 23.21 -10.65
C GLU A 63 19.06 23.18 -9.74
N SER A 64 18.97 24.12 -8.78
CA SER A 64 17.85 24.20 -7.84
C SER A 64 16.53 24.55 -8.54
N ALA A 65 16.54 25.50 -9.46
CA ALA A 65 15.36 25.91 -10.24
C ALA A 65 14.89 24.78 -11.17
N ARG A 66 15.82 24.09 -11.82
CA ARG A 66 15.54 22.89 -12.63
C ARG A 66 14.86 21.80 -11.82
N TRP A 67 15.33 21.55 -10.60
CA TRP A 67 14.72 20.55 -9.71
C TRP A 67 13.31 20.91 -9.27
N LEU A 68 13.08 22.15 -8.84
CA LEU A 68 11.75 22.62 -8.45
C LEU A 68 10.77 22.54 -9.63
N PHE A 69 11.22 22.94 -10.82
CA PHE A 69 10.43 22.81 -12.05
C PHE A 69 10.14 21.34 -12.39
N ALA A 70 11.15 20.47 -12.36
CA ALA A 70 10.97 19.04 -12.64
C ALA A 70 10.00 18.39 -11.64
N LEU A 71 10.07 18.71 -10.36
CA LEU A 71 9.11 18.24 -9.35
C LEU A 71 7.69 18.74 -9.65
N GLY A 72 7.54 20.01 -10.04
CA GLY A 72 6.26 20.59 -10.49
C GLY A 72 5.71 19.87 -11.72
N GLY A 73 6.53 19.66 -12.74
CA GLY A 73 6.19 18.95 -13.98
C GLY A 73 5.83 17.48 -13.74
N VAL A 74 6.60 16.77 -12.90
CA VAL A 74 6.30 15.40 -12.48
C VAL A 74 4.96 15.35 -11.78
N ARG A 75 4.70 16.26 -10.83
CA ARG A 75 3.40 16.36 -10.14
C ARG A 75 2.26 16.60 -11.13
N ALA A 76 2.43 17.51 -12.09
CA ALA A 76 1.42 17.80 -13.11
C ALA A 76 1.17 16.61 -14.05
N ALA A 77 2.23 15.94 -14.51
CA ALA A 77 2.14 14.77 -15.38
C ALA A 77 1.48 13.57 -14.67
N VAL A 78 1.86 13.32 -13.41
CA VAL A 78 1.25 12.32 -12.55
C VAL A 78 -0.22 12.64 -12.33
N ALA A 79 -0.57 13.88 -11.98
CA ALA A 79 -1.96 14.32 -11.77
C ALA A 79 -2.81 14.17 -13.04
N ALA A 80 -2.29 14.58 -14.21
CA ALA A 80 -2.96 14.41 -15.49
C ALA A 80 -3.26 12.93 -15.80
N ARG A 81 -2.31 12.05 -15.51
CA ARG A 81 -2.44 10.60 -15.67
C ARG A 81 -3.44 10.00 -14.68
N THR A 82 -3.41 10.41 -13.41
CA THR A 82 -4.33 9.88 -12.39
C THR A 82 -5.75 10.37 -12.61
N VAL A 83 -6.00 11.64 -12.93
CA VAL A 83 -7.37 12.17 -13.11
C VAL A 83 -8.12 11.49 -14.25
N GLY A 84 -7.48 11.28 -15.41
CA GLY A 84 -8.10 10.54 -16.53
C GLY A 84 -8.37 9.06 -16.20
N ARG A 85 -7.53 8.46 -15.35
CA ARG A 85 -7.64 7.06 -14.93
C ARG A 85 -8.61 6.84 -13.77
N LEU A 86 -8.72 7.79 -12.85
CA LEU A 86 -9.62 7.72 -11.70
C LEU A 86 -11.08 7.59 -12.15
N ARG A 87 -11.46 8.30 -13.22
CA ARG A 87 -12.79 8.16 -13.83
C ARG A 87 -13.06 6.79 -14.46
N THR A 88 -12.03 6.05 -14.85
CA THR A 88 -12.17 4.78 -15.59
C THR A 88 -11.82 3.54 -14.75
N LEU A 89 -11.15 3.72 -13.61
CA LEU A 89 -10.58 2.63 -12.81
C LEU A 89 -10.98 2.76 -11.33
N PRO A 90 -12.17 2.27 -10.93
CA PRO A 90 -12.66 2.39 -9.56
C PRO A 90 -11.72 1.78 -8.51
N GLY A 91 -10.93 0.76 -8.86
CA GLY A 91 -9.96 0.16 -7.93
C GLY A 91 -8.78 1.07 -7.57
N LEU A 92 -8.31 1.91 -8.50
CA LEU A 92 -7.27 2.89 -8.18
C LEU A 92 -7.82 3.95 -7.23
N ALA A 93 -9.04 4.43 -7.50
CA ALA A 93 -9.71 5.40 -6.65
C ALA A 93 -9.92 4.86 -5.24
N SER A 94 -10.34 3.60 -5.08
CA SER A 94 -10.57 3.00 -3.77
C SER A 94 -9.28 2.86 -2.95
N VAL A 95 -8.18 2.43 -3.56
CA VAL A 95 -6.89 2.32 -2.85
C VAL A 95 -6.32 3.68 -2.50
N LEU A 96 -6.37 4.68 -3.40
CA LEU A 96 -5.90 6.03 -3.08
C LEU A 96 -6.75 6.71 -2.01
N ALA A 97 -8.07 6.55 -2.07
CA ALA A 97 -8.97 7.01 -1.01
C ALA A 97 -8.61 6.34 0.33
N GLY A 98 -8.39 5.03 0.32
CA GLY A 98 -7.94 4.28 1.49
C GLY A 98 -6.61 4.77 2.07
N VAL A 99 -5.61 5.01 1.23
CA VAL A 99 -4.31 5.58 1.64
C VAL A 99 -4.49 6.96 2.30
N LEU A 100 -5.34 7.81 1.71
CA LEU A 100 -5.67 9.11 2.30
C LEU A 100 -6.40 8.97 3.63
N THR A 101 -7.32 8.02 3.76
CA THR A 101 -7.99 7.70 5.02
C THR A 101 -6.99 7.24 6.08
N CYS A 102 -6.07 6.34 5.76
CA CYS A 102 -5.03 5.90 6.69
C CYS A 102 -4.17 7.07 7.18
N ALA A 103 -3.68 7.91 6.25
CA ALA A 103 -2.92 9.10 6.58
C ALA A 103 -3.72 10.10 7.44
N GLY A 104 -5.01 10.28 7.11
CA GLY A 104 -5.93 11.12 7.86
C GLY A 104 -6.17 10.63 9.28
N LEU A 105 -6.38 9.32 9.48
CA LEU A 105 -6.53 8.73 10.81
C LEU A 105 -5.25 8.85 11.64
N THR A 106 -4.08 8.61 11.04
CA THR A 106 -2.80 8.84 11.72
C THR A 106 -2.63 10.30 12.13
N ALA A 107 -2.95 11.24 11.25
CA ALA A 107 -2.89 12.67 11.57
C ALA A 107 -3.90 13.06 12.65
N ALA A 108 -5.13 12.54 12.59
CA ALA A 108 -6.16 12.76 13.59
C ALA A 108 -5.71 12.26 14.97
N ALA A 109 -5.07 11.08 15.03
CA ALA A 109 -4.58 10.53 16.29
C ALA A 109 -3.52 11.45 16.93
N LEU A 110 -2.60 11.98 16.12
CA LEU A 110 -1.62 12.97 16.58
C LEU A 110 -2.23 14.31 17.00
N ILE A 111 -3.41 14.67 16.48
CA ILE A 111 -4.12 15.89 16.86
C ILE A 111 -4.88 15.69 18.17
N SER A 112 -5.63 14.59 18.28
CA SER A 112 -6.44 14.26 19.45
C SER A 112 -5.58 13.89 20.67
N HIS A 113 -4.41 13.28 20.45
CA HIS A 113 -3.49 12.84 21.51
C HIS A 113 -2.13 13.53 21.35
N PRO A 114 -1.97 14.79 21.79
CA PRO A 114 -0.75 15.59 21.56
C PRO A 114 0.50 14.98 22.20
N ASP A 115 0.33 14.21 23.28
CA ASP A 115 1.40 13.47 23.97
C ASP A 115 2.08 12.43 23.08
N LEU A 116 1.41 11.95 22.02
CA LEU A 116 2.06 11.09 21.01
C LEU A 116 3.22 11.80 20.31
N ARG A 117 3.15 13.12 20.16
CA ARG A 117 4.17 13.92 19.43
C ARG A 117 5.49 14.03 20.20
N THR A 118 5.44 13.93 21.52
CA THR A 118 6.62 14.00 22.38
C THR A 118 7.28 12.64 22.55
N SER A 119 6.55 11.54 22.28
CA SER A 119 7.09 10.19 22.32
C SER A 119 8.24 10.02 21.32
N PRO A 120 9.43 9.53 21.74
CA PRO A 120 10.54 9.30 20.82
C PRO A 120 10.23 8.21 19.78
N LYS A 121 9.26 7.33 20.06
CA LYS A 121 8.83 6.25 19.18
C LYS A 121 8.02 6.74 17.97
N ILE A 122 7.42 7.93 18.03
CA ILE A 122 6.52 8.41 16.98
C ILE A 122 7.26 8.74 15.67
N ARG A 123 8.50 9.22 15.76
CA ARG A 123 9.30 9.61 14.59
C ARG A 123 9.59 8.43 13.66
N PRO A 124 10.18 7.30 14.13
CA PRO A 124 10.37 6.14 13.26
C PRO A 124 9.04 5.58 12.76
N PHE A 125 7.99 5.59 13.57
CA PHE A 125 6.64 5.19 13.14
C PHE A 125 6.16 6.01 11.93
N LEU A 126 6.24 7.35 11.98
CA LEU A 126 5.80 8.22 10.89
C LEU A 126 6.61 8.01 9.60
N ILE A 127 7.91 7.77 9.73
CA ILE A 127 8.76 7.45 8.56
C ILE A 127 8.26 6.15 7.91
N VAL A 128 8.04 5.10 8.70
CA VAL A 128 7.53 3.81 8.19
C VAL A 128 6.14 4.00 7.57
N ALA A 129 5.23 4.73 8.22
CA ALA A 129 3.90 5.02 7.70
C ALA A 129 3.96 5.72 6.33
N VAL A 130 4.78 6.76 6.19
CA VAL A 130 4.97 7.46 4.90
C VAL A 130 5.51 6.50 3.84
N VAL A 131 6.53 5.70 4.15
CA VAL A 131 7.11 4.74 3.21
C VAL A 131 6.10 3.68 2.76
N VAL A 132 5.32 3.12 3.70
CA VAL A 132 4.31 2.10 3.40
C VAL A 132 3.19 2.68 2.55
N LEU A 133 2.62 3.82 2.96
CA LEU A 133 1.51 4.46 2.24
C LEU A 133 1.91 4.94 0.84
N THR A 134 3.12 5.45 0.67
CA THR A 134 3.66 5.82 -0.66
C THR A 134 3.89 4.58 -1.52
N SER A 135 4.39 3.48 -0.96
CA SER A 135 4.56 2.21 -1.67
C SER A 135 3.23 1.64 -2.15
N TYR A 136 2.19 1.73 -1.32
CA TYR A 136 0.81 1.37 -1.68
C TYR A 136 0.28 2.18 -2.86
N ALA A 137 0.40 3.51 -2.79
CA ALA A 137 -0.03 4.40 -3.87
C ALA A 137 0.74 4.12 -5.17
N ALA A 138 2.07 3.96 -5.08
CA ALA A 138 2.92 3.64 -6.21
C ALA A 138 2.54 2.29 -6.86
N LEU A 139 2.32 1.25 -6.05
CA LEU A 139 1.93 -0.07 -6.56
C LEU A 139 0.54 -0.03 -7.21
N ALA A 140 -0.41 0.68 -6.61
CA ALA A 140 -1.74 0.85 -7.18
C ALA A 140 -1.70 1.58 -8.54
N VAL A 141 -0.90 2.66 -8.64
CA VAL A 141 -0.71 3.42 -9.89
C VAL A 141 0.00 2.57 -10.94
N ALA A 142 1.05 1.82 -10.56
CA ALA A 142 1.76 0.92 -11.45
C ALA A 142 0.79 -0.12 -12.04
N ARG A 143 0.03 -0.83 -11.20
CA ARG A 143 -0.94 -1.86 -11.63
C ARG A 143 -2.15 -1.31 -12.36
N ALA A 144 -2.55 -0.08 -12.09
CA ALA A 144 -3.61 0.59 -12.85
C ALA A 144 -3.19 0.89 -14.29
N SER A 145 -1.88 0.86 -14.58
CA SER A 145 -1.32 1.14 -15.91
C SER A 145 -1.46 0.03 -16.91
N ASP A 146 -1.72 -1.19 -16.46
CA ASP A 146 -1.87 -2.33 -17.35
C ASP A 146 -3.15 -2.15 -18.18
N ALA A 147 -2.98 -2.00 -19.49
CA ALA A 147 -4.07 -1.76 -20.44
C ALA A 147 -4.76 -3.06 -20.91
N HIS A 148 -4.27 -4.22 -20.48
CA HIS A 148 -4.81 -5.50 -20.93
C HIS A 148 -6.28 -5.70 -20.49
N PRO A 149 -7.17 -6.19 -21.37
CA PRO A 149 -8.57 -6.46 -21.03
C PRO A 149 -8.74 -7.40 -19.82
N THR A 150 -7.84 -8.38 -19.68
CA THR A 150 -7.79 -9.32 -18.55
C THR A 150 -7.51 -8.64 -17.22
N ALA A 151 -6.86 -7.47 -17.22
CA ALA A 151 -6.56 -6.71 -16.01
C ALA A 151 -7.83 -6.18 -15.32
N ARG A 152 -8.92 -5.91 -16.07
CA ARG A 152 -10.16 -5.40 -15.48
C ARG A 152 -10.87 -6.47 -14.63
N SER A 153 -10.93 -7.71 -15.12
CA SER A 153 -11.52 -8.83 -14.38
C SER A 153 -10.69 -9.16 -13.15
N ALA A 154 -9.36 -9.26 -13.32
CA ALA A 154 -8.42 -9.48 -12.22
C ALA A 154 -8.52 -8.41 -11.12
N ARG A 155 -8.67 -7.14 -11.50
CA ARG A 155 -8.90 -6.03 -10.56
C ARG A 155 -10.19 -6.22 -9.77
N ARG A 156 -11.32 -6.46 -10.44
CA ARG A 156 -12.62 -6.64 -9.76
C ARG A 156 -12.58 -7.81 -8.79
N LEU A 157 -12.04 -8.95 -9.22
CA LEU A 157 -11.87 -10.11 -8.35
C LEU A 157 -10.96 -9.77 -7.17
N GLY A 158 -9.83 -9.11 -7.42
CA GLY A 158 -8.90 -8.70 -6.37
C GLY A 158 -9.53 -7.77 -5.33
N LEU A 159 -10.33 -6.78 -5.75
CA LEU A 159 -11.05 -5.89 -4.83
C LEU A 159 -12.04 -6.67 -3.95
N LEU A 160 -12.83 -7.57 -4.55
CA LEU A 160 -13.81 -8.39 -3.82
C LEU A 160 -13.12 -9.36 -2.86
N THR A 161 -12.06 -10.03 -3.31
CA THR A 161 -11.24 -10.92 -2.48
C THR A 161 -10.60 -10.14 -1.33
N GLY A 162 -10.07 -8.95 -1.58
CA GLY A 162 -9.48 -8.11 -0.54
C GLY A 162 -10.49 -7.67 0.52
N ALA A 163 -11.68 -7.24 0.10
CA ALA A 163 -12.77 -6.89 1.01
C ALA A 163 -13.23 -8.09 1.85
N ALA A 164 -13.37 -9.27 1.24
CA ALA A 164 -13.71 -10.50 1.94
C ALA A 164 -12.61 -10.93 2.93
N LEU A 165 -11.33 -10.75 2.55
CA LEU A 165 -10.17 -11.11 3.36
C LEU A 165 -9.98 -10.17 4.57
N ALA A 166 -10.47 -8.94 4.50
CA ALA A 166 -10.41 -8.01 5.64
C ALA A 166 -11.19 -8.52 6.86
N VAL A 167 -12.30 -9.23 6.64
CA VAL A 167 -13.16 -9.75 7.72
C VAL A 167 -12.42 -10.73 8.65
N PRO A 168 -11.84 -11.85 8.16
CA PRO A 168 -11.12 -12.77 9.04
C PRO A 168 -9.86 -12.16 9.66
N TRP A 169 -9.20 -11.21 8.99
CA TRP A 169 -8.08 -10.46 9.59
C TRP A 169 -8.54 -9.56 10.73
N PHE A 170 -9.65 -8.85 10.56
CA PHE A 170 -10.20 -8.02 11.63
C PHE A 170 -10.64 -8.87 12.82
N VAL A 171 -11.33 -9.99 12.58
CA VAL A 171 -11.68 -10.97 13.61
C VAL A 171 -10.45 -11.48 14.36
N PHE A 172 -9.34 -11.70 13.65
CA PHE A 172 -8.08 -12.11 14.24
C PHE A 172 -7.44 -10.99 15.08
N ALA A 173 -7.40 -9.76 14.56
CA ALA A 173 -6.84 -8.59 15.25
C ALA A 173 -7.64 -8.21 16.52
N ALA A 174 -8.98 -8.33 16.47
CA ALA A 174 -9.87 -8.09 17.61
C ALA A 174 -9.73 -9.13 18.75
N GLY A 175 -8.73 -10.02 18.69
CA GLY A 175 -8.42 -10.94 19.77
C GLY A 175 -9.50 -12.00 20.02
N TRP A 176 -10.34 -12.32 19.03
CA TRP A 176 -11.23 -13.49 19.08
C TRP A 176 -10.46 -14.80 18.86
N TRP A 177 -9.44 -15.01 19.70
CA TRP A 177 -8.55 -16.18 19.74
C TRP A 177 -9.30 -17.49 20.02
N ASN A 178 -10.51 -17.40 20.56
CA ASN A 178 -11.40 -18.56 20.77
C ASN A 178 -11.87 -19.19 19.45
N LEU A 179 -11.71 -18.51 18.31
CA LEU A 179 -11.96 -19.07 16.98
C LEU A 179 -10.75 -19.90 16.53
N HIS A 180 -10.65 -21.11 17.10
CA HIS A 180 -9.63 -22.14 16.90
C HIS A 180 -9.12 -22.31 15.44
N GLY A 181 -8.20 -21.45 14.99
CA GLY A 181 -7.48 -21.54 13.71
C GLY A 181 -8.30 -21.27 12.43
N ALA A 182 -9.63 -21.27 12.48
CA ALA A 182 -10.48 -21.10 11.29
C ALA A 182 -10.25 -19.78 10.53
N PRO A 183 -10.13 -18.60 11.18
CA PRO A 183 -9.79 -17.36 10.50
C PRO A 183 -8.43 -17.45 9.77
N LEU A 184 -7.46 -18.13 10.38
CA LEU A 184 -6.12 -18.31 9.82
C LEU A 184 -6.13 -19.20 8.58
N ILE A 185 -6.95 -20.26 8.57
CA ILE A 185 -7.18 -21.09 7.37
C ILE A 185 -7.80 -20.23 6.25
N LEU A 186 -8.80 -19.41 6.55
CA LEU A 186 -9.43 -18.52 5.55
C LEU A 186 -8.43 -17.50 5.01
N VAL A 187 -7.61 -16.91 5.89
CA VAL A 187 -6.56 -15.96 5.52
C VAL A 187 -5.54 -16.59 4.55
N ILE A 188 -5.23 -17.87 4.73
CA ILE A 188 -4.28 -18.58 3.85
C ILE A 188 -4.94 -19.06 2.55
N ALA A 189 -6.10 -19.69 2.66
CA ALA A 189 -6.75 -20.35 1.53
C ALA A 189 -7.29 -19.34 0.51
N THR A 190 -7.88 -18.24 0.97
CA THR A 190 -8.53 -17.23 0.13
C THR A 190 -7.60 -16.63 -0.94
N PRO A 191 -6.42 -16.08 -0.60
CA PRO A 191 -5.53 -15.51 -1.60
C PRO A 191 -4.96 -16.57 -2.56
N LEU A 192 -4.71 -17.78 -2.07
CA LEU A 192 -4.23 -18.89 -2.89
C LEU A 192 -5.28 -19.31 -3.93
N VAL A 193 -6.54 -19.51 -3.50
CA VAL A 193 -7.66 -19.84 -4.38
C VAL A 193 -7.93 -18.72 -5.38
N ALA A 194 -7.89 -17.46 -4.95
CA ALA A 194 -8.07 -16.32 -5.84
C ALA A 194 -6.98 -16.25 -6.93
N GLY A 195 -5.72 -16.51 -6.57
CA GLY A 195 -4.60 -16.60 -7.52
C GLY A 195 -4.78 -17.72 -8.55
N VAL A 196 -5.20 -18.91 -8.08
CA VAL A 196 -5.51 -20.06 -8.96
C VAL A 196 -6.66 -19.72 -9.90
N ALA A 197 -7.77 -19.22 -9.36
CA ALA A 197 -9.00 -18.93 -10.12
C ALA A 197 -8.77 -17.85 -11.19
N ALA A 198 -8.07 -16.77 -10.84
CA ALA A 198 -7.73 -15.70 -11.77
C ALA A 198 -6.81 -16.19 -12.90
N THR A 199 -5.82 -17.02 -12.57
CA THR A 199 -4.89 -17.57 -13.57
C THR A 199 -5.61 -18.52 -14.53
N ARG A 200 -6.47 -19.41 -14.02
CA ARG A 200 -7.23 -20.36 -14.85
C ARG A 200 -8.26 -19.67 -15.74
N SER A 201 -9.00 -18.71 -15.20
CA SER A 201 -10.06 -18.01 -15.95
C SER A 201 -9.52 -17.12 -17.08
N THR A 202 -8.27 -16.69 -17.00
CA THR A 202 -7.67 -15.78 -17.99
C THR A 202 -6.54 -16.42 -18.81
N GLY A 203 -6.08 -17.62 -18.42
CA GLY A 203 -4.90 -18.26 -19.01
C GLY A 203 -3.58 -17.51 -18.76
N SER A 204 -3.54 -16.60 -17.78
CA SER A 204 -2.39 -15.72 -17.55
C SER A 204 -1.99 -15.65 -16.08
N THR A 205 -0.74 -16.03 -15.78
CA THR A 205 -0.15 -15.88 -14.44
C THR A 205 -0.13 -14.43 -13.98
N HIS A 206 0.06 -13.49 -14.91
CA HIS A 206 0.04 -12.06 -14.63
C HIS A 206 -1.31 -11.60 -14.04
N ALA A 207 -2.42 -12.15 -14.51
CA ALA A 207 -3.74 -11.87 -13.95
C ALA A 207 -3.87 -12.40 -12.51
N GLY A 208 -3.34 -13.59 -12.22
CA GLY A 208 -3.26 -14.14 -10.86
C GLY A 208 -2.50 -13.23 -9.89
N VAL A 209 -1.28 -12.82 -10.28
CA VAL A 209 -0.45 -11.90 -9.47
C VAL A 209 -1.14 -10.54 -9.29
N SER A 210 -1.76 -10.01 -10.34
CA SER A 210 -2.52 -8.75 -10.26
C SER A 210 -3.68 -8.87 -9.27
N THR A 211 -4.49 -9.93 -9.35
CA THR A 211 -5.60 -10.18 -8.40
C THR A 211 -5.09 -10.22 -6.97
N ALA A 212 -4.02 -10.97 -6.70
CA ALA A 212 -3.41 -11.07 -5.38
C ALA A 212 -2.89 -9.71 -4.86
N THR A 213 -2.30 -8.90 -5.75
CA THR A 213 -1.83 -7.56 -5.41
C THR A 213 -2.97 -6.65 -4.99
N TRP A 214 -4.05 -6.59 -5.78
CA TRP A 214 -5.22 -5.77 -5.43
C TRP A 214 -5.91 -6.26 -4.15
N ALA A 215 -6.01 -7.58 -3.96
CA ALA A 215 -6.57 -8.16 -2.74
C ALA A 215 -5.75 -7.78 -1.50
N GLY A 216 -4.42 -7.90 -1.57
CA GLY A 216 -3.54 -7.55 -0.45
C GLY A 216 -3.60 -6.08 -0.08
N LEU A 217 -3.58 -5.19 -1.08
CA LEU A 217 -3.69 -3.74 -0.85
C LEU A 217 -5.02 -3.38 -0.19
N VAL A 218 -6.15 -3.87 -0.72
CA VAL A 218 -7.48 -3.57 -0.16
C VAL A 218 -7.63 -4.14 1.25
N ALA A 219 -7.24 -5.40 1.46
CA ALA A 219 -7.34 -6.04 2.78
C ALA A 219 -6.51 -5.29 3.83
N GLY A 220 -5.25 -4.95 3.51
CA GLY A 220 -4.39 -4.24 4.45
C GLY A 220 -4.94 -2.85 4.82
N ILE A 221 -5.43 -2.08 3.83
CA ILE A 221 -6.07 -0.77 4.10
C ILE A 221 -7.31 -0.93 4.98
N ALA A 222 -8.19 -1.87 4.63
CA ALA A 222 -9.45 -2.05 5.35
C ALA A 222 -9.20 -2.44 6.81
N VAL A 223 -8.23 -3.32 7.07
CA VAL A 223 -7.86 -3.74 8.42
C VAL A 223 -7.18 -2.61 9.19
N PHE A 224 -6.25 -1.87 8.57
CA PHE A 224 -5.68 -0.67 9.20
C PHE A 224 -6.77 0.30 9.65
N VAL A 225 -7.72 0.61 8.76
CA VAL A 225 -8.81 1.56 9.06
C VAL A 225 -9.67 1.02 10.21
N ALA A 226 -10.01 -0.26 10.19
CA ALA A 226 -10.83 -0.86 11.23
C ALA A 226 -10.14 -0.87 12.60
N VAL A 227 -8.87 -1.28 12.66
CA VAL A 227 -8.08 -1.30 13.92
C VAL A 227 -7.80 0.12 14.41
N ALA A 228 -7.48 1.07 13.54
CA ALA A 228 -7.27 2.46 13.95
C ALA A 228 -8.57 3.09 14.49
N ILE A 229 -9.74 2.81 13.90
CA ILE A 229 -11.04 3.25 14.42
C ILE A 229 -11.32 2.61 15.78
N ASP A 230 -11.03 1.32 15.93
CA ASP A 230 -11.17 0.62 17.22
C ASP A 230 -10.31 1.29 18.29
N GLY A 231 -9.05 1.62 17.97
CA GLY A 231 -8.18 2.36 18.88
C GLY A 231 -8.72 3.73 19.26
N PHE A 232 -9.37 4.48 18.35
CA PHE A 232 -10.09 5.71 18.73
C PHE A 232 -11.25 5.45 19.68
N ALA A 233 -11.93 4.30 19.56
CA ALA A 233 -13.07 3.97 20.39
C ALA A 233 -12.66 3.49 21.80
N THR A 234 -11.46 2.94 21.95
CA THR A 234 -10.97 2.32 23.20
C THR A 234 -9.89 3.12 23.92
N ALA A 235 -9.27 4.11 23.26
CA ALA A 235 -8.18 4.92 23.81
C ALA A 235 -8.57 5.80 25.01
N ASP A 236 -9.82 5.86 25.44
CA ASP A 236 -10.21 6.55 26.69
C ASP A 236 -10.70 5.58 27.79
N GLY A 237 -10.55 4.27 27.57
CA GLY A 237 -10.90 3.22 28.52
C GLY A 237 -12.36 2.75 28.43
N PRO A 238 -12.82 1.94 29.40
CA PRO A 238 -12.17 1.60 30.67
C PRO A 238 -10.95 0.67 30.50
N TYR A 239 -9.92 0.89 31.31
CA TYR A 239 -8.71 0.06 31.34
C TYR A 239 -8.76 -0.98 32.46
N ASP A 240 -8.29 -2.19 32.19
CA ASP A 240 -8.09 -3.20 33.22
C ASP A 240 -6.77 -3.00 34.00
N ALA A 241 -6.58 -3.77 35.07
CA ALA A 241 -5.39 -3.66 35.92
C ALA A 241 -4.09 -4.07 35.21
N GLY A 242 -4.17 -4.98 34.22
CA GLY A 242 -3.02 -5.38 33.42
C GLY A 242 -2.57 -4.24 32.51
N GLN A 243 -3.51 -3.61 31.82
CA GLN A 243 -3.31 -2.44 30.99
C GLN A 243 -2.69 -1.27 31.78
N LEU A 244 -3.22 -0.96 32.96
CA LEU A 244 -2.66 0.10 33.82
C LEU A 244 -1.22 -0.22 34.26
N SER A 245 -0.91 -1.50 34.53
CA SER A 245 0.44 -1.95 34.85
C SER A 245 1.41 -1.79 33.68
N GLU A 246 0.99 -2.13 32.45
CA GLU A 246 1.80 -1.94 31.24
C GLU A 246 2.10 -0.46 30.99
N TYR A 247 1.07 0.39 31.10
CA TYR A 247 1.21 1.84 30.97
C TYR A 247 2.23 2.41 31.95
N ALA A 248 2.25 1.94 33.22
CA ALA A 248 3.16 2.43 34.25
C ALA A 248 4.66 2.26 33.89
N HIS A 249 4.98 1.34 32.96
CA HIS A 249 6.35 1.09 32.50
C HIS A 249 6.64 1.69 31.11
N SER A 250 5.65 2.32 30.48
CA SER A 250 5.72 2.75 29.07
C SER A 250 6.48 4.06 28.85
N GLY A 251 6.52 4.92 29.87
CA GLY A 251 7.10 6.27 29.80
C GLY A 251 6.23 7.31 29.07
N TYR A 252 4.98 6.98 28.70
CA TYR A 252 4.02 7.96 28.17
C TYR A 252 3.45 8.82 29.30
N SER A 253 3.07 10.07 28.98
CA SER A 253 2.48 11.01 29.94
C SER A 253 0.99 10.80 30.17
N SER A 254 0.30 10.12 29.26
CA SER A 254 -1.11 9.75 29.37
C SER A 254 -1.34 8.33 28.89
N SER A 255 -2.25 7.62 29.57
CA SER A 255 -2.63 6.25 29.20
C SER A 255 -3.32 6.22 27.83
N SER A 256 -4.15 7.22 27.51
CA SER A 256 -4.81 7.31 26.21
C SER A 256 -3.83 7.44 25.05
N ALA A 257 -2.78 8.25 25.21
CA ALA A 257 -1.72 8.34 24.20
C ALA A 257 -0.92 7.04 24.08
N TYR A 258 -0.70 6.31 25.18
CA TYR A 258 -0.04 5.01 25.12
C TYR A 258 -0.85 4.02 24.27
N TRP A 259 -2.14 3.83 24.58
CA TRP A 259 -2.99 2.86 23.89
C TRP A 259 -3.22 3.22 22.43
N MET A 260 -3.56 4.48 22.13
CA MET A 260 -3.65 4.95 20.75
C MET A 260 -2.33 4.76 19.99
N GLY A 261 -1.19 4.96 20.65
CA GLY A 261 0.12 4.76 20.05
C GLY A 261 0.41 3.30 19.69
N GLU A 262 0.05 2.36 20.57
CA GLU A 262 0.17 0.92 20.33
C GLU A 262 -0.79 0.45 19.23
N ASP A 263 -2.06 0.88 19.24
CA ASP A 263 -3.05 0.51 18.21
C ASP A 263 -2.66 1.02 16.82
N LEU A 264 -2.10 2.24 16.73
CA LEU A 264 -1.55 2.77 15.48
C LEU A 264 -0.35 1.94 15.00
N ALA A 265 0.54 1.55 15.91
CA ALA A 265 1.71 0.73 15.61
C ALA A 265 1.30 -0.65 15.11
N GLU A 266 0.32 -1.29 15.76
CA GLU A 266 -0.28 -2.55 15.33
C GLU A 266 -0.96 -2.41 13.97
N SER A 267 -1.79 -1.38 13.79
CA SER A 267 -2.46 -1.10 12.52
C SER A 267 -1.43 -1.00 11.38
N LEU A 268 -0.33 -0.27 11.59
CA LEU A 268 0.74 -0.13 10.61
C LEU A 268 1.46 -1.45 10.35
N LEU A 269 1.69 -2.27 11.38
CA LEU A 269 2.27 -3.60 11.23
C LEU A 269 1.37 -4.50 10.36
N LEU A 270 0.06 -4.49 10.62
CA LEU A 270 -0.93 -5.25 9.84
C LEU A 270 -1.02 -4.75 8.40
N LEU A 271 -0.94 -3.43 8.18
CA LEU A 271 -0.85 -2.82 6.85
C LEU A 271 0.37 -3.33 6.05
N MET A 272 1.42 -3.83 6.70
CA MET A 272 2.59 -4.42 6.04
C MET A 272 2.46 -5.93 5.87
N ILE A 273 2.06 -6.64 6.92
CA ILE A 273 1.99 -8.11 6.94
C ILE A 273 0.91 -8.63 5.98
N ILE A 274 -0.28 -8.03 6.00
CA ILE A 274 -1.44 -8.52 5.25
C ILE A 274 -1.17 -8.55 3.75
N PRO A 275 -0.69 -7.48 3.10
CA PRO A 275 -0.35 -7.53 1.68
C PRO A 275 0.78 -8.50 1.38
N CYS A 276 1.84 -8.52 2.19
CA CYS A 276 2.99 -9.40 1.95
C CYS A 276 2.57 -10.87 1.92
N LEU A 277 1.79 -11.30 2.91
CA LEU A 277 1.24 -12.66 2.95
C LEU A 277 0.28 -12.92 1.80
N THR A 278 -0.68 -12.02 1.58
CA THR A 278 -1.70 -12.14 0.54
C THR A 278 -1.09 -12.26 -0.86
N ILE A 279 -0.10 -11.42 -1.16
CA ILE A 279 0.61 -11.42 -2.44
C ILE A 279 1.41 -12.69 -2.60
N SER A 280 2.17 -13.11 -1.58
CA SER A 280 3.01 -14.31 -1.64
C SER A 280 2.17 -15.57 -1.88
N LEU A 281 1.07 -15.73 -1.14
CA LEU A 281 0.15 -16.85 -1.28
C LEU A 281 -0.59 -16.84 -2.63
N GLY A 282 -1.01 -15.66 -3.10
CA GLY A 282 -1.65 -15.52 -4.40
C GLY A 282 -0.70 -15.77 -5.57
N ILE A 283 0.57 -15.39 -5.45
CA ILE A 283 1.63 -15.76 -6.42
C ILE A 283 1.83 -17.28 -6.43
N ALA A 284 1.90 -17.92 -5.26
CA ALA A 284 2.00 -19.38 -5.18
C ALA A 284 0.79 -20.06 -5.83
N GLY A 285 -0.43 -19.56 -5.58
CA GLY A 285 -1.65 -20.03 -6.25
C GLY A 285 -1.59 -19.89 -7.78
N ALA A 286 -1.11 -18.75 -8.27
CA ALA A 286 -0.92 -18.53 -9.70
C ALA A 286 0.10 -19.50 -10.32
N ALA A 287 1.21 -19.76 -9.62
CA ALA A 287 2.23 -20.72 -10.06
C ALA A 287 1.67 -22.16 -10.11
N ILE A 288 0.93 -22.59 -9.09
CA ILE A 288 0.28 -23.91 -9.04
C ILE A 288 -0.68 -24.09 -10.23
N ALA A 289 -1.43 -23.06 -10.59
CA ALA A 289 -2.33 -23.10 -11.74
C ALA A 289 -1.58 -23.29 -13.07
N ASN A 290 -0.42 -22.65 -13.22
CA ASN A 290 0.40 -22.74 -14.43
C ASN A 290 1.03 -24.13 -14.62
N LEU A 291 1.47 -24.77 -13.54
CA LEU A 291 2.09 -26.10 -13.58
C LEU A 291 1.16 -27.21 -14.07
N ARG A 292 -0.17 -27.05 -13.95
CA ARG A 292 -1.14 -28.07 -14.35
C ARG A 292 -1.49 -28.04 -15.84
N GLY A 293 -0.86 -27.16 -16.62
CA GLY A 293 -1.06 -27.00 -18.07
C GLY A 293 -2.48 -26.54 -18.44
N PRO A 294 -2.69 -26.00 -19.65
CA PRO A 294 -4.03 -25.89 -20.19
C PRO A 294 -4.59 -27.31 -20.28
N HIS A 295 -5.69 -27.60 -19.57
CA HIS A 295 -6.50 -28.77 -19.89
C HIS A 295 -6.95 -28.58 -21.34
N HIS A 296 -6.27 -29.22 -22.29
CA HIS A 296 -6.80 -29.40 -23.62
C HIS A 296 -7.98 -30.36 -23.46
N PRO A 297 -9.23 -29.91 -23.56
CA PRO A 297 -10.32 -30.85 -23.68
C PRO A 297 -10.03 -31.66 -24.95
N HIS A 298 -9.80 -32.97 -24.80
CA HIS A 298 -9.70 -33.88 -25.93
C HIS A 298 -10.96 -33.65 -26.79
N ARG A 299 -10.74 -33.09 -27.98
CA ARG A 299 -11.74 -32.98 -29.04
C ARG A 299 -11.71 -34.25 -29.86
#